data_AF-A0A1V9G4L9-F1
#
_entry.id   AF-A0A1V9G4L9-F1
#
_cell.length_a   1.000
_cell.length_b   1.000
_cell.length_c   1.000
_cell.angle_alpha   90.00
_cell.angle_beta   90.00
_cell.angle_gamma   90.00
#
_symmetry.space_group_name_H-M   'P 1'
#
loop_
_entity.id
_entity.type
_entity.pdbx_description
1 polymer ?
#
loop_
_entity_poly.entity_id
_entity_poly.type
_entity_poly.pdbx_seq_one_letter_code
_entity_poly.pdbx_strand_id
1 'polypeptide(L)'
;MNMFSEYNKFRYIYPPRPESTIPPDELDSVGEGYIAQPKYNGSCAVLFLNGRTDYQIFNRHNEPMKKQQPLPYNELNDSNKYMVLCGEYLNKNKDGENGQPFNHKFIIWDILVWQSRYLIGETFESRLKILSSLYGTSQTVVTKDSIVMYEHLQTTRVENVYVSPSYVNNFRSLYNAIVKTDLYEGIVVKKAAATLELGFKERNNYTWQFKARKETKNYAF
;
A
#
# COMPACT_ATOMS: atom_id res chain seq x y z
N MET A 1 -24.31 -10.84 -12.20
CA MET A 1 -23.08 -10.02 -12.19
C MET A 1 -23.50 -8.60 -11.82
N ASN A 2 -22.94 -8.02 -10.75
CA ASN A 2 -23.39 -6.73 -10.22
C ASN A 2 -22.97 -5.61 -11.19
N MET A 3 -23.88 -4.71 -11.57
CA MET A 3 -23.63 -3.64 -12.56
C MET A 3 -22.43 -2.73 -12.23
N PHE A 4 -21.97 -2.76 -10.97
CA PHE A 4 -20.83 -1.99 -10.46
C PHE A 4 -19.48 -2.74 -10.47
N SER A 5 -19.43 -4.01 -10.88
CA SER A 5 -18.18 -4.78 -10.89
C SER A 5 -17.27 -4.50 -12.08
N GLU A 6 -17.76 -3.82 -13.12
CA GLU A 6 -16.97 -3.50 -14.30
C GLU A 6 -16.37 -2.08 -14.23
N TYR A 7 -15.06 -2.01 -14.43
CA TYR A 7 -14.28 -0.79 -14.50
C TYR A 7 -13.62 -0.71 -15.89
N ASN A 8 -14.37 -0.20 -16.87
CA ASN A 8 -13.93 -0.10 -18.27
C ASN A 8 -13.64 1.34 -18.72
N LYS A 9 -13.73 2.29 -17.79
CA LYS A 9 -13.38 3.69 -18.02
C LYS A 9 -12.89 4.31 -16.73
N PHE A 10 -12.03 5.31 -16.85
CA PHE A 10 -11.54 6.05 -15.70
C PHE A 10 -12.70 6.63 -14.87
N ARG A 11 -12.69 6.29 -13.59
CA ARG A 11 -13.50 6.88 -12.53
C ARG A 11 -12.62 6.88 -11.28
N TYR A 12 -12.38 8.04 -10.70
CA TYR A 12 -11.56 8.08 -9.50
C TYR A 12 -12.17 7.20 -8.38
N ILE A 13 -11.31 6.43 -7.72
CA ILE A 13 -11.66 5.58 -6.59
C ILE A 13 -10.89 6.08 -5.38
N TYR A 14 -11.60 6.45 -4.31
CA TYR A 14 -10.98 6.80 -3.04
C TYR A 14 -10.29 5.56 -2.43
N PRO A 15 -9.01 5.67 -2.05
CA PRO A 15 -8.30 4.54 -1.46
C PRO A 15 -8.81 4.28 -0.04
N PRO A 16 -8.80 3.02 0.43
CA PRO A 16 -9.03 2.72 1.84
C PRO A 16 -8.07 3.53 2.72
N ARG A 17 -8.60 4.17 3.78
CA ARG A 17 -7.82 5.02 4.70
C ARG A 17 -7.98 4.63 6.17
N PRO A 18 -6.89 4.47 6.95
CA PRO A 18 -6.98 4.34 8.40
C PRO A 18 -7.19 5.72 9.05
N GLU A 19 -8.43 6.03 9.41
CA GLU A 19 -8.74 7.24 10.19
C GLU A 19 -8.49 7.02 11.68
N SER A 20 -8.99 5.90 12.22
CA SER A 20 -8.83 5.50 13.61
C SER A 20 -7.38 5.24 13.99
N THR A 21 -7.07 5.55 15.25
CA THR A 21 -5.74 5.40 15.85
C THR A 21 -5.81 4.40 16.99
N ILE A 22 -4.75 3.63 17.19
CA ILE A 22 -4.56 2.76 18.36
C ILE A 22 -3.22 3.10 19.01
N PRO A 23 -3.16 3.23 20.35
CA PRO A 23 -1.90 3.31 21.09
C PRO A 23 -1.01 2.08 20.83
N PRO A 24 0.32 2.22 20.71
CA PRO A 24 1.19 1.10 20.43
C PRO A 24 1.16 0.02 21.54
N ASP A 25 0.89 0.40 22.79
CA ASP A 25 0.71 -0.50 23.95
C ASP A 25 -0.59 -1.28 23.93
N GLU A 26 -1.59 -0.82 23.19
CA GLU A 26 -2.81 -1.59 22.96
C GLU A 26 -2.68 -2.58 21.78
N LEU A 27 -1.57 -2.59 21.03
CA LEU A 27 -1.39 -3.51 19.90
C LEU A 27 -1.39 -4.99 20.31
N ASP A 28 -1.05 -5.32 21.55
CA ASP A 28 -1.10 -6.69 22.07
C ASP A 28 -2.54 -7.22 22.20
N SER A 29 -3.54 -6.32 22.25
CA SER A 29 -4.96 -6.68 22.24
C SER A 29 -5.50 -7.02 20.84
N VAL A 30 -4.71 -6.76 19.80
CA VAL A 30 -5.09 -6.99 18.41
C VAL A 30 -4.40 -8.27 17.92
N GLY A 31 -5.21 -9.30 17.66
CA GLY A 31 -4.70 -10.61 17.30
C GLY A 31 -5.33 -11.16 16.02
N GLU A 32 -5.83 -12.38 16.15
CA GLU A 32 -6.36 -13.18 15.05
C GLU A 32 -7.40 -12.43 14.19
N GLY A 33 -7.38 -12.67 12.87
CA GLY A 33 -8.28 -12.02 11.93
C GLY A 33 -7.83 -10.63 11.45
N TYR A 34 -6.66 -10.15 11.90
CA TYR A 34 -6.05 -8.91 11.43
C TYR A 34 -4.72 -9.16 10.69
N ILE A 35 -4.39 -8.23 9.79
CA ILE A 35 -3.13 -8.19 9.04
C ILE A 35 -2.52 -6.81 9.21
N ALA A 36 -1.24 -6.75 9.54
CA ALA A 36 -0.48 -5.51 9.62
C ALA A 36 0.39 -5.31 8.37
N GLN A 37 0.48 -4.06 7.93
CA GLN A 37 1.42 -3.58 6.92
C GLN A 37 2.21 -2.39 7.49
N PRO A 38 3.50 -2.21 7.12
CA PRO A 38 4.24 -1.02 7.47
C PRO A 38 3.51 0.26 7.02
N LYS A 39 3.48 1.27 7.89
CA LYS A 39 2.98 2.60 7.55
C LYS A 39 4.15 3.42 7.03
N TYR A 40 4.25 3.51 5.70
CA TYR A 40 5.32 4.24 5.03
C TYR A 40 5.14 5.76 5.19
N ASN A 41 6.26 6.45 5.36
CA ASN A 41 6.28 7.90 5.51
C ASN A 41 6.40 8.60 4.15
N GLY A 42 5.31 8.61 3.40
CA GLY A 42 5.23 9.23 2.07
C GLY A 42 3.96 10.04 1.87
N SER A 43 3.47 10.05 0.63
CA SER A 43 2.14 10.53 0.28
C SER A 43 1.30 9.41 -0.33
N CYS A 44 0.12 9.15 0.22
CA CYS A 44 -0.83 8.19 -0.35
C CYS A 44 -1.13 8.51 -1.82
N ALA A 45 -1.03 7.49 -2.67
CA ALA A 45 -1.26 7.55 -4.10
C ALA A 45 -2.21 6.44 -4.57
N VAL A 46 -3.01 6.78 -5.57
CA VAL A 46 -3.83 5.83 -6.33
C VAL A 46 -3.35 5.85 -7.77
N LEU A 47 -2.85 4.70 -8.22
CA LEU A 47 -2.32 4.49 -9.56
C LEU A 47 -3.39 3.80 -10.40
N PHE A 48 -3.82 4.47 -11.46
CA PHE A 48 -4.77 3.98 -12.44
C PHE A 48 -4.01 3.60 -13.70
N LEU A 49 -4.06 2.32 -14.08
CA LEU A 49 -3.44 1.77 -15.27
C LEU A 49 -4.54 1.43 -16.28
N ASN A 50 -4.46 2.01 -17.47
CA ASN A 50 -5.31 1.68 -18.61
C ASN A 50 -4.52 0.75 -19.55
N GLY A 51 -4.60 -0.55 -19.29
CA GLY A 51 -3.73 -1.52 -19.94
C GLY A 51 -2.26 -1.29 -19.62
N ARG A 52 -1.38 -1.53 -20.60
CA ARG A 52 0.08 -1.43 -20.49
C ARG A 52 0.67 -0.16 -21.13
N THR A 53 -0.18 0.80 -21.49
CA THR A 53 0.24 1.96 -22.29
C THR A 53 0.07 3.28 -21.56
N ASP A 54 -1.00 3.43 -20.78
CA ASP A 54 -1.36 4.70 -20.16
C ASP A 54 -1.58 4.52 -18.65
N TYR A 55 -1.14 5.53 -17.89
CA TYR A 55 -1.33 5.56 -16.44
C TYR A 55 -1.60 6.98 -15.94
N GLN A 56 -2.33 7.04 -14.83
CA GLN A 56 -2.55 8.28 -14.09
C GLN A 56 -2.34 8.02 -12.59
N ILE A 57 -1.75 8.99 -11.90
CA ILE A 57 -1.52 8.91 -10.45
C ILE A 57 -2.16 10.10 -9.75
N PHE A 58 -2.99 9.81 -8.76
CA PHE A 58 -3.72 10.80 -7.98
C PHE A 58 -3.37 10.65 -6.50
N ASN A 59 -3.45 11.75 -5.76
CA ASN A 59 -3.43 11.72 -4.30
C ASN A 59 -4.79 11.24 -3.76
N ARG A 60 -4.87 11.00 -2.44
CA ARG A 60 -6.12 10.58 -1.77
C ARG A 60 -7.30 11.56 -1.89
N HIS A 61 -7.06 12.80 -2.30
CA HIS A 61 -8.05 13.87 -2.43
C HIS A 61 -8.57 14.03 -3.86
N ASN A 62 -8.31 13.06 -4.76
CA ASN A 62 -8.68 13.12 -6.17
C ASN A 62 -8.00 14.29 -6.93
N GLU A 63 -6.75 14.56 -6.60
CA GLU A 63 -5.94 15.54 -7.33
C GLU A 63 -4.74 14.85 -7.97
N PRO A 64 -4.34 15.22 -9.20
CA PRO A 64 -3.14 14.69 -9.83
C PRO A 64 -1.91 14.85 -8.93
N MET A 65 -1.12 13.78 -8.78
CA MET A 65 0.05 13.81 -7.91
C MET A 65 1.18 14.63 -8.52
N LYS A 66 1.46 15.81 -7.93
CA LYS A 66 2.44 16.78 -8.44
C LYS A 66 3.90 16.45 -8.12
N LYS A 67 4.17 15.90 -6.93
CA LYS A 67 5.54 15.65 -6.43
C LYS A 67 5.96 14.20 -6.67
N GLN A 68 6.09 13.83 -7.94
CA GLN A 68 6.52 12.49 -8.35
C GLN A 68 7.46 12.54 -9.56
N GLN A 69 8.34 11.54 -9.64
CA GLN A 69 9.17 11.25 -10.80
C GLN A 69 8.52 10.10 -11.60
N PRO A 70 8.58 10.13 -12.94
CA PRO A 70 8.08 9.04 -13.76
C PRO A 70 8.75 7.71 -13.38
N LEU A 71 7.94 6.70 -13.10
CA LEU A 71 8.37 5.31 -12.94
C LEU A 71 7.75 4.46 -14.06
N PRO A 72 8.30 3.28 -14.39
CA PRO A 72 7.75 2.38 -15.40
C PRO A 72 6.47 1.65 -14.95
N TYR A 73 5.48 2.41 -14.44
CA TYR A 73 4.23 1.89 -13.87
C TYR A 73 3.44 0.98 -14.80
N ASN A 74 3.50 1.24 -16.11
CA ASN A 74 2.84 0.44 -17.14
C ASN A 74 3.27 -1.04 -17.12
N GLU A 75 4.46 -1.35 -16.63
CA GLU A 75 4.98 -2.72 -16.51
C GLU A 75 4.35 -3.51 -15.35
N LEU A 76 3.64 -2.84 -14.45
CA LEU A 76 2.92 -3.48 -13.33
C LEU A 76 1.66 -4.22 -13.82
N ASN A 77 1.04 -3.76 -14.91
CA ASN A 77 -0.19 -4.38 -15.39
C ASN A 77 0.10 -5.71 -16.12
N ASP A 78 -0.59 -6.77 -15.72
CA ASP A 78 -0.50 -8.10 -16.31
C ASP A 78 -1.36 -8.24 -17.59
N SER A 79 -2.20 -7.26 -17.91
CA SER A 79 -3.15 -7.33 -19.02
C SER A 79 -3.34 -5.98 -19.73
N ASN A 80 -4.12 -5.98 -20.82
CA ASN A 80 -4.55 -4.74 -21.50
C ASN A 80 -5.82 -4.13 -20.89
N LYS A 81 -6.28 -4.65 -19.74
CA LYS A 81 -7.47 -4.18 -19.04
C LYS A 81 -7.09 -3.19 -17.94
N TYR A 82 -8.09 -2.55 -17.34
CA TYR A 82 -7.83 -1.62 -16.25
C TYR A 82 -7.31 -2.33 -15.01
N MET A 83 -6.35 -1.69 -14.34
CA MET A 83 -5.87 -2.05 -13.02
C MET A 83 -5.79 -0.78 -12.15
N VAL A 84 -6.17 -0.88 -10.88
CA VAL A 84 -6.08 0.24 -9.93
C VAL A 84 -5.36 -0.25 -8.68
N LEU A 85 -4.19 0.33 -8.43
CA LEU A 85 -3.33 0.01 -7.30
C LEU A 85 -3.34 1.16 -6.29
N CYS A 86 -3.40 0.81 -5.01
CA CYS A 86 -3.19 1.76 -3.93
C CYS A 86 -1.77 1.62 -3.40
N GLY A 87 -1.12 2.75 -3.19
CA GLY A 87 0.24 2.77 -2.69
C GLY A 87 0.61 4.01 -1.89
N GLU A 88 1.83 4.02 -1.40
CA GLU A 88 2.49 5.19 -0.85
C GLU A 88 3.59 5.61 -1.82
N TYR A 89 3.57 6.87 -2.25
CA TYR A 89 4.66 7.45 -3.02
C TYR A 89 5.62 8.15 -2.07
N LEU A 90 6.89 7.74 -2.07
CA LEU A 90 7.92 8.28 -1.19
C LEU A 90 8.47 9.58 -1.76
N ASN A 91 8.02 10.71 -1.23
CA ASN A 91 8.41 12.06 -1.67
C ASN A 91 8.83 12.98 -0.51
N LYS A 92 9.11 12.41 0.66
CA LYS A 92 9.47 13.13 1.89
C LYS A 92 10.95 13.04 2.23
N ASN A 93 11.76 12.42 1.36
CA ASN A 93 13.20 12.26 1.53
C ASN A 93 13.57 11.67 2.90
N LYS A 94 13.01 10.49 3.20
CA LYS A 94 13.29 9.73 4.43
C LYS A 94 14.36 8.69 4.17
N ASP A 95 15.16 8.42 5.19
CA ASP A 95 16.19 7.40 5.13
C ASP A 95 15.54 6.01 5.17
N GLY A 96 16.06 5.10 4.34
CA GLY A 96 15.64 3.71 4.25
C GLY A 96 16.19 2.85 5.38
N GLU A 97 16.03 1.54 5.23
CA GLU A 97 16.48 0.54 6.23
C GLU A 97 18.01 0.49 6.37
N ASN A 98 18.75 0.93 5.35
CA ASN A 98 20.22 1.03 5.36
C ASN A 98 20.74 2.42 5.80
N GLY A 99 19.86 3.31 6.26
CA GLY A 99 20.23 4.68 6.67
C GLY A 99 20.59 5.61 5.51
N GLN A 100 20.32 5.23 4.25
CA GLN A 100 20.51 6.10 3.09
C GLN A 100 19.16 6.66 2.59
N PRO A 101 19.13 7.83 1.94
CA PRO A 101 17.90 8.40 1.41
C PRO A 101 17.14 7.44 0.49
N PHE A 102 15.86 7.21 0.80
CA PHE A 102 15.00 6.28 0.07
C PHE A 102 13.79 7.01 -0.51
N ASN A 103 14.04 7.80 -1.56
CA ASN A 103 13.06 8.71 -2.16
C ASN A 103 12.68 8.28 -3.60
N HIS A 104 11.55 8.81 -4.06
CA HIS A 104 10.99 8.59 -5.40
C HIS A 104 10.71 7.13 -5.73
N LYS A 105 10.17 6.40 -4.75
CA LYS A 105 9.70 5.01 -4.90
C LYS A 105 8.19 4.95 -4.73
N PHE A 106 7.57 3.94 -5.33
CA PHE A 106 6.16 3.64 -5.13
C PHE A 106 5.99 2.30 -4.43
N ILE A 107 5.22 2.28 -3.34
CA ILE A 107 5.02 1.07 -2.55
C ILE A 107 3.55 0.70 -2.59
N ILE A 108 3.22 -0.40 -3.25
CA ILE A 108 1.86 -0.93 -3.40
C ILE A 108 1.44 -1.60 -2.09
N TRP A 109 0.26 -1.28 -1.57
CA TRP A 109 -0.27 -1.90 -0.36
C TRP A 109 -1.68 -2.49 -0.52
N ASP A 110 -2.39 -2.22 -1.62
CA ASP A 110 -3.68 -2.86 -1.96
C ASP A 110 -3.95 -2.75 -3.48
N ILE A 111 -4.92 -3.51 -3.97
CA ILE A 111 -5.43 -3.49 -5.35
C ILE A 111 -6.94 -3.36 -5.31
N LEU A 112 -7.51 -2.39 -6.04
CA LEU A 112 -8.96 -2.14 -6.06
C LEU A 112 -9.63 -2.67 -7.31
N VAL A 113 -8.92 -2.66 -8.43
CA VAL A 113 -9.39 -3.15 -9.72
C VAL A 113 -8.32 -4.04 -10.31
N TRP A 114 -8.71 -5.23 -10.77
CA TRP A 114 -7.83 -6.14 -11.50
C TRP A 114 -8.54 -6.67 -12.73
N GLN A 115 -7.90 -6.58 -13.90
CA GLN A 115 -8.46 -7.01 -15.17
C GLN A 115 -9.86 -6.44 -15.46
N SER A 116 -10.03 -5.12 -15.25
CA SER A 116 -11.30 -4.39 -15.34
C SER A 116 -12.41 -4.86 -14.38
N ARG A 117 -12.12 -5.77 -13.45
CA ARG A 117 -13.04 -6.14 -12.38
C ARG A 117 -12.75 -5.28 -11.15
N TYR A 118 -13.71 -4.47 -10.75
CA TYR A 118 -13.71 -3.83 -9.45
C TYR A 118 -13.92 -4.90 -8.38
N LEU A 119 -12.95 -5.05 -7.49
CA LEU A 119 -12.89 -6.07 -6.44
C LEU A 119 -13.84 -5.80 -5.25
N ILE A 120 -14.97 -5.12 -5.49
CA ILE A 120 -16.00 -4.90 -4.47
C ILE A 120 -16.50 -6.25 -3.96
N GLY A 121 -16.63 -6.39 -2.64
CA GLY A 121 -17.01 -7.63 -1.98
C GLY A 121 -15.83 -8.58 -1.73
N GLU A 122 -14.67 -8.38 -2.38
CA GLU A 122 -13.47 -9.17 -2.07
C GLU A 122 -12.87 -8.77 -0.74
N THR A 123 -12.44 -9.75 0.04
CA THR A 123 -11.78 -9.53 1.33
C THR A 123 -10.39 -8.91 1.13
N PHE A 124 -9.89 -8.20 2.15
CA PHE A 124 -8.53 -7.66 2.11
C PHE A 124 -7.48 -8.76 1.88
N GLU A 125 -7.64 -9.91 2.54
CA GLU A 125 -6.76 -11.06 2.32
C GLU A 125 -6.76 -11.56 0.87
N SER A 126 -7.92 -11.67 0.22
CA SER A 126 -8.00 -12.07 -1.19
C SER A 126 -7.28 -11.08 -2.12
N ARG A 127 -7.37 -9.77 -1.83
CA ARG A 127 -6.68 -8.74 -2.61
C ARG A 127 -5.16 -8.80 -2.42
N LEU A 128 -4.67 -9.13 -1.22
CA LEU A 128 -3.26 -9.39 -0.96
C LEU A 128 -2.74 -10.65 -1.69
N LYS A 129 -3.56 -11.70 -1.79
CA LYS A 129 -3.23 -12.90 -2.58
C LYS A 129 -3.06 -12.58 -4.06
N ILE A 130 -3.88 -11.69 -4.62
CA ILE A 130 -3.71 -11.18 -5.99
C ILE A 130 -2.37 -10.46 -6.13
N LEU A 131 -2.03 -9.53 -5.23
CA LEU A 131 -0.73 -8.83 -5.27
C LEU A 131 0.45 -9.81 -5.20
N SER A 132 0.38 -10.79 -4.29
CA SER A 132 1.42 -11.81 -4.13
C SER A 132 1.58 -12.66 -5.39
N SER A 133 0.48 -12.99 -6.06
CA SER A 133 0.52 -13.73 -7.34
C SER A 133 1.10 -12.89 -8.48
N LEU A 134 0.88 -11.58 -8.49
CA LEU A 134 1.36 -10.68 -9.55
C LEU A 134 2.83 -10.34 -9.43
N TYR A 135 3.30 -10.11 -8.19
CA TYR A 135 4.61 -9.51 -7.95
C TYR A 135 5.56 -10.40 -7.15
N GLY A 136 5.08 -11.53 -6.62
CA GLY A 136 5.83 -12.38 -5.71
C GLY A 136 5.99 -11.76 -4.33
N THR A 137 6.85 -12.37 -3.52
CA THR A 137 7.09 -11.99 -2.12
C THR A 137 8.57 -11.83 -1.79
N SER A 138 9.44 -11.76 -2.81
CA SER A 138 10.89 -11.60 -2.61
C SER A 138 11.18 -10.29 -1.89
N GLN A 139 12.15 -10.30 -0.98
CA GLN A 139 12.67 -9.11 -0.30
C GLN A 139 14.10 -8.80 -0.73
N THR A 140 14.60 -9.49 -1.76
CA THR A 140 16.00 -9.43 -2.19
C THR A 140 16.08 -9.00 -3.64
N VAL A 141 16.97 -8.03 -3.91
CA VAL A 141 17.37 -7.63 -5.26
C VAL A 141 18.84 -7.97 -5.45
N VAL A 142 19.14 -8.67 -6.53
CA VAL A 142 20.52 -8.84 -7.00
C VAL A 142 20.81 -7.71 -7.98
N THR A 143 21.73 -6.82 -7.61
CA THR A 143 22.28 -5.80 -8.50
C THR A 143 23.56 -6.31 -9.15
N LYS A 144 24.10 -5.56 -10.12
CA LYS A 144 25.36 -5.92 -10.76
C LYS A 144 26.52 -6.08 -9.77
N ASP A 145 26.50 -5.27 -8.70
CA ASP A 145 27.65 -5.12 -7.79
C ASP A 145 27.36 -5.62 -6.36
N SER A 146 26.11 -5.90 -6.00
CA SER A 146 25.72 -6.31 -4.63
C SER A 146 24.37 -7.01 -4.56
N ILE A 147 24.13 -7.73 -3.46
CA ILE A 147 22.81 -8.23 -3.07
C ILE A 147 22.24 -7.29 -2.02
N VAL A 148 21.06 -6.73 -2.28
CA VAL A 148 20.33 -5.87 -1.35
C VAL A 148 19.15 -6.64 -0.78
N MET A 149 19.04 -6.67 0.54
CA MET A 149 17.91 -7.28 1.26
C MET A 149 17.13 -6.21 2.01
N TYR A 150 15.82 -6.29 1.96
CA TYR A 150 14.91 -5.43 2.71
C TYR A 150 14.22 -6.22 3.81
N GLU A 151 14.02 -5.62 4.98
CA GLU A 151 13.30 -6.26 6.10
C GLU A 151 11.78 -6.11 5.90
N HIS A 152 11.33 -4.93 5.47
CA HIS A 152 9.93 -4.52 5.44
C HIS A 152 9.49 -3.95 4.08
N LEU A 153 10.13 -4.41 3.00
CA LEU A 153 9.72 -4.19 1.61
C LEU A 153 9.80 -5.51 0.82
N GLN A 154 8.85 -5.70 -0.10
CA GLN A 154 8.93 -6.74 -1.12
C GLN A 154 9.25 -6.10 -2.46
N THR A 155 10.12 -6.74 -3.22
CA THR A 155 10.65 -6.24 -4.50
C THR A 155 9.72 -6.66 -5.62
N THR A 156 9.51 -5.78 -6.59
CA THR A 156 8.88 -6.16 -7.86
C THR A 156 9.93 -6.24 -8.96
N ARG A 157 9.55 -6.77 -10.12
CA ARG A 157 10.37 -6.70 -11.35
C ARG A 157 10.50 -5.28 -11.92
N VAL A 158 9.68 -4.34 -11.44
CA VAL A 158 9.61 -2.97 -11.93
C VAL A 158 10.51 -2.11 -11.05
N GLU A 159 11.48 -1.45 -11.65
CA GLU A 159 12.46 -0.65 -10.91
C GLU A 159 11.75 0.43 -10.07
N ASN A 160 12.23 0.62 -8.84
CA ASN A 160 11.72 1.63 -7.91
C ASN A 160 10.24 1.43 -7.48
N VAL A 161 9.64 0.27 -7.79
CA VAL A 161 8.32 -0.13 -7.32
C VAL A 161 8.43 -1.35 -6.42
N TYR A 162 7.78 -1.27 -5.26
CA TYR A 162 7.79 -2.27 -4.22
C TYR A 162 6.37 -2.65 -3.82
N VAL A 163 6.23 -3.76 -3.11
CA VAL A 163 4.99 -4.19 -2.45
C VAL A 163 5.20 -4.19 -0.95
N SER A 164 4.16 -3.82 -0.22
CA SER A 164 4.16 -3.83 1.23
C SER A 164 3.98 -5.26 1.76
N PRO A 165 4.95 -5.80 2.52
CA PRO A 165 4.79 -7.10 3.15
C PRO A 165 3.65 -7.07 4.16
N SER A 166 3.01 -8.22 4.34
CA SER A 166 1.88 -8.42 5.25
C SER A 166 2.29 -9.33 6.39
N TYR A 167 1.97 -8.92 7.61
CA TYR A 167 2.33 -9.62 8.84
C TYR A 167 1.08 -10.03 9.60
N VAL A 168 1.17 -11.15 10.31
CA VAL A 168 0.13 -11.67 11.20
C VAL A 168 0.70 -11.82 12.60
N ASN A 169 -0.12 -11.53 13.61
CA ASN A 169 0.22 -11.61 15.03
C ASN A 169 1.40 -10.71 15.46
N ASN A 170 1.66 -10.66 16.77
CA ASN A 170 2.80 -9.97 17.38
C ASN A 170 2.99 -8.52 16.90
N PHE A 171 1.89 -7.78 16.73
CA PHE A 171 1.91 -6.45 16.12
C PHE A 171 2.69 -5.42 16.94
N ARG A 172 2.75 -5.58 18.27
CA ARG A 172 3.63 -4.75 19.12
C ARG A 172 5.10 -4.96 18.79
N SER A 173 5.54 -6.21 18.67
CA SER A 173 6.92 -6.55 18.31
C SER A 173 7.27 -6.03 16.92
N LEU A 174 6.35 -6.21 15.96
CA LEU A 174 6.48 -5.66 14.61
C LEU A 174 6.61 -4.13 14.64
N TYR A 175 5.73 -3.44 15.37
CA TYR A 175 5.81 -1.99 15.54
C TYR A 175 7.17 -1.57 16.07
N ASN A 176 7.64 -2.19 17.17
CA ASN A 176 8.93 -1.88 17.80
C ASN A 176 10.12 -2.10 16.84
N ALA A 177 10.04 -3.07 15.93
CA ALA A 177 11.06 -3.30 14.89
C ALA A 177 11.01 -2.23 13.80
N ILE A 178 9.81 -1.98 13.24
CA ILE A 178 9.58 -1.06 12.13
C ILE A 178 9.93 0.39 12.49
N VAL A 179 9.62 0.84 13.69
CA VAL A 179 9.82 2.25 14.07
C VAL A 179 11.29 2.65 14.24
N LYS A 180 12.25 1.75 14.05
CA LYS A 180 13.68 2.06 14.13
C LYS A 180 14.21 2.88 12.95
N THR A 181 13.54 2.86 11.80
CA THR A 181 13.92 3.63 10.60
C THR A 181 12.91 4.74 10.30
N ASP A 182 13.37 5.80 9.65
CA ASP A 182 12.59 6.98 9.27
C ASP A 182 11.60 6.72 8.13
N LEU A 183 11.87 5.68 7.33
CA LEU A 183 11.02 5.22 6.24
C LEU A 183 9.62 4.83 6.73
N TYR A 184 9.53 4.34 7.96
CA TYR A 184 8.28 3.88 8.56
C TYR A 184 7.87 4.78 9.72
N GLU A 185 6.63 5.26 9.68
CA GLU A 185 6.03 6.05 10.77
C GLU A 185 5.22 5.19 11.74
N GLY A 186 5.13 3.88 11.51
CA GLY A 186 4.41 2.93 12.36
C GLY A 186 3.83 1.76 11.54
N ILE A 187 2.67 1.25 11.94
CA ILE A 187 1.95 0.19 11.24
C ILE A 187 0.49 0.57 10.98
N VAL A 188 -0.07 0.00 9.91
CA VAL A 188 -1.51 -0.01 9.65
C VAL A 188 -2.00 -1.43 9.83
N VAL A 189 -3.01 -1.62 10.66
CA VAL A 189 -3.61 -2.92 10.93
C VAL A 189 -5.01 -2.94 10.34
N LYS A 190 -5.33 -4.01 9.60
CA LYS A 190 -6.53 -4.15 8.77
C LYS A 190 -7.21 -5.48 9.06
N LYS A 191 -8.54 -5.51 9.15
CA LYS A 191 -9.30 -6.76 9.26
C LYS A 191 -9.12 -7.59 7.99
N ALA A 192 -8.61 -8.81 8.10
CA ALA A 192 -8.32 -9.69 6.97
C ALA A 192 -9.59 -9.99 6.14
N ALA A 193 -10.70 -10.28 6.83
CA ALA A 193 -11.98 -10.60 6.22
C ALA A 193 -12.80 -9.38 5.77
N ALA A 194 -12.30 -8.14 5.95
CA ALA A 194 -13.06 -6.96 5.55
C ALA A 194 -13.17 -6.87 4.03
N THR A 195 -14.41 -6.73 3.56
CA THR A 195 -14.74 -6.65 2.14
C THR A 195 -14.58 -5.23 1.61
N LEU A 196 -14.09 -5.09 0.37
CA LEU A 196 -14.01 -3.80 -0.28
C LEU A 196 -15.41 -3.26 -0.60
N GLU A 197 -15.68 -2.03 -0.18
CA GLU A 197 -16.87 -1.26 -0.54
C GLU A 197 -16.58 -0.30 -1.70
N LEU A 198 -17.64 0.26 -2.29
CA LEU A 198 -17.55 1.31 -3.30
C LEU A 198 -16.75 2.52 -2.80
N GLY A 199 -15.59 2.82 -3.38
CA GLY A 199 -14.77 3.99 -3.08
C GLY A 199 -15.24 5.29 -3.76
N PHE A 200 -16.52 5.66 -3.67
CA PHE A 200 -17.04 6.91 -4.25
C PHE A 200 -16.94 8.12 -3.31
N LYS A 201 -16.76 7.88 -2.01
CA LYS A 201 -16.54 8.91 -1.00
C LYS A 201 -15.26 8.63 -0.26
N GLU A 202 -14.60 9.67 0.25
CA GLU A 202 -13.34 9.56 0.99
C GLU A 202 -13.44 8.66 2.22
N ARG A 203 -14.61 8.65 2.88
CA ARG A 203 -14.91 7.81 4.04
C ARG A 203 -15.49 6.43 3.67
N ASN A 204 -15.31 5.95 2.46
CA ASN A 204 -15.55 4.52 2.21
C ASN A 204 -14.31 3.73 2.67
N ASN A 205 -14.52 2.50 3.16
CA ASN A 205 -13.41 1.60 3.53
C ASN A 205 -12.48 2.07 4.68
N TYR A 206 -12.93 2.98 5.55
CA TYR A 206 -12.11 3.46 6.68
C TYR A 206 -12.29 2.65 7.97
N THR A 207 -13.42 1.98 8.15
CA THR A 207 -13.86 1.38 9.43
C THR A 207 -13.14 0.09 9.80
N TRP A 208 -12.53 -0.59 8.83
CA TRP A 208 -11.89 -1.88 9.03
C TRP A 208 -10.38 -1.82 9.26
N GLN A 209 -9.85 -0.61 9.47
CA GLN A 209 -8.42 -0.38 9.64
C GLN A 209 -8.11 0.75 10.62
N PHE A 210 -6.99 0.60 11.31
CA PHE A 210 -6.48 1.58 12.25
C PHE A 210 -4.95 1.65 12.15
N LYS A 211 -4.38 2.75 12.65
CA LYS A 211 -2.94 3.00 12.61
C LYS A 211 -2.38 3.16 14.02
N ALA A 212 -1.23 2.52 14.27
CA ALA A 212 -0.34 2.86 15.36
C ALA A 212 0.84 3.62 14.77
N ARG A 213 1.16 4.79 15.31
CA ARG A 213 2.25 5.65 14.80
C ARG A 213 3.27 5.95 15.88
N LYS A 214 4.47 6.34 15.46
CA LYS A 214 5.44 7.03 16.32
C LYS A 214 4.78 8.27 16.91
N GLU A 215 4.99 8.49 18.20
CA GLU A 215 4.67 9.79 18.79
C GLU A 215 5.52 10.87 18.13
N THR A 216 4.92 12.03 17.94
CA THR A 216 5.60 13.24 17.43
C THR A 216 5.06 14.44 18.19
N LYS A 217 5.70 15.61 18.02
CA LYS A 217 5.19 16.86 18.61
C LYS A 217 3.70 17.15 18.28
N ASN A 218 3.22 16.67 17.13
CA ASN A 218 1.84 16.88 16.67
C ASN A 218 0.95 15.63 16.82
N TYR A 219 1.45 14.59 17.47
CA TYR A 219 0.76 13.33 17.62
C TYR A 219 1.18 12.66 18.93
N ALA A 220 0.35 12.84 19.95
CA ALA A 220 0.41 12.15 21.23
C ALA A 220 -0.84 11.28 21.37
N PHE A 221 -0.73 10.20 22.15
CA PHE A 221 -1.86 9.34 22.51
C PHE A 221 -2.60 9.89 23.73
#